data_AF-A0A968Q387-F1
#
_entry.id   AF-A0A968Q387-F1
#
_cell.length_a   1.000
_cell.length_b   1.000
_cell.length_c   1.000
_cell.angle_alpha   90.00
_cell.angle_beta   90.00
_cell.angle_gamma   90.00
#
_symmetry.space_group_name_H-M   'P 1'
#
loop_
_entity.id
_entity.type
_entity.pdbx_description
1 polymer ?
#
loop_
_entity_poly.entity_id
_entity_poly.type
_entity_poly.pdbx_seq_one_letter_code
_entity_poly.pdbx_strand_id
1 'polypeptide(L)'
;MERYLTVLRLFWSTAIAAELEYRVNFLVAAVTSLGGLVGSVFGLFLFYRTGYEFEGWSWEQALLVLGVFTLLQGFSATVLIPNLNKIVTQVQQGTLDFVLLKPISSQFWLSTRVISPWGLTDVAFGAVVIGYAGTRLGLGLGDYLLALPPLLFGTASLYSLWFMLGATSIWFV
;
A
#
# COMPACT_ATOMS: atom_id res chain seq x y z
N MET A 1 -20.44 -5.53 -15.96
CA MET A 1 -19.11 -5.02 -15.56
C MET A 1 -18.99 -3.51 -15.69
N GLU A 2 -19.53 -2.89 -16.75
CA GLU A 2 -19.47 -1.44 -16.98
C GLU A 2 -20.02 -0.58 -15.82
N ARG A 3 -21.07 -1.04 -15.15
CA ARG A 3 -21.63 -0.37 -13.96
C ARG A 3 -20.62 -0.23 -12.82
N TYR A 4 -19.84 -1.28 -12.53
CA TYR A 4 -18.84 -1.25 -11.45
C TYR A 4 -17.67 -0.33 -11.80
N LEU A 5 -17.20 -0.34 -13.05
CA LEU A 5 -16.15 0.56 -13.52
C LEU A 5 -16.58 2.03 -13.49
N THR A 6 -17.83 2.31 -13.86
CA THR A 6 -18.40 3.66 -13.80
C THR A 6 -18.45 4.16 -12.35
N VAL A 7 -18.91 3.31 -11.43
CA VAL A 7 -18.95 3.63 -10.00
C VAL A 7 -17.54 3.86 -9.44
N LEU A 8 -16.57 3.00 -9.78
CA LEU A 8 -15.18 3.14 -9.36
C LEU A 8 -14.58 4.46 -9.87
N ARG A 9 -14.80 4.80 -11.14
CA ARG A 9 -14.33 6.06 -11.72
C ARG A 9 -14.89 7.26 -10.98
N LEU A 10 -16.18 7.25 -10.62
CA LEU A 10 -16.81 8.31 -9.84
C LEU A 10 -16.26 8.40 -8.41
N PHE A 11 -16.01 7.26 -7.76
CA PHE A 11 -15.42 7.23 -6.41
C PHE A 11 -14.01 7.81 -6.43
N TRP A 12 -13.19 7.40 -7.39
CA TRP A 12 -11.81 7.84 -7.45
C TRP A 12 -11.70 9.29 -7.93
N SER A 13 -12.54 9.74 -8.88
CA SER A 13 -12.53 11.14 -9.30
C SER A 13 -12.91 12.08 -8.16
N THR A 14 -13.91 11.71 -7.36
CA THR A 14 -14.32 12.51 -6.19
C THR A 14 -13.28 12.47 -5.07
N ALA A 15 -12.70 11.30 -4.78
CA ALA A 15 -11.63 11.18 -3.80
C ALA A 15 -10.38 11.99 -4.20
N ILE A 16 -9.92 11.86 -5.44
CA ILE A 16 -8.77 12.61 -5.95
C ILE A 16 -9.05 14.11 -5.95
N ALA A 17 -10.25 14.54 -6.35
CA ALA A 17 -10.62 15.96 -6.32
C ALA A 17 -10.55 16.55 -4.90
N ALA A 18 -11.03 15.82 -3.89
CA ALA A 18 -10.95 16.24 -2.49
C ALA A 18 -9.52 16.27 -1.97
N GLU A 19 -8.68 15.29 -2.32
CA GLU A 19 -7.29 15.23 -1.87
C GLU A 19 -6.41 16.30 -2.54
N LEU A 20 -6.69 16.65 -3.80
CA LEU A 20 -5.98 17.71 -4.53
C LEU A 20 -6.26 19.13 -4.01
N GLU A 21 -7.30 19.30 -3.19
CA GLU A 21 -7.52 20.56 -2.45
C GLU A 21 -6.37 20.83 -1.48
N TYR A 22 -5.84 19.78 -0.86
CA TYR A 22 -4.77 19.84 0.14
C TYR A 22 -3.38 19.61 -0.47
N ARG A 23 -3.00 20.42 -1.45
CA ARG A 23 -1.70 20.29 -2.17
C ARG A 23 -0.48 20.25 -1.26
N VAL A 24 -0.51 20.94 -0.13
CA VAL A 24 0.58 20.92 0.87
C VAL A 24 0.74 19.54 1.48
N ASN A 25 -0.34 18.80 1.66
CA ASN A 25 -0.31 17.44 2.18
C ASN A 25 0.45 16.50 1.23
N PHE A 26 0.46 16.79 -0.08
CA PHE A 26 1.30 16.06 -1.04
C PHE A 26 2.77 16.19 -0.73
N LEU A 27 3.19 17.43 -0.51
CA LEU A 27 4.59 17.76 -0.26
C LEU A 27 5.02 17.19 1.08
N VAL A 28 4.18 17.30 2.11
CA VAL A 28 4.43 16.69 3.42
C VAL A 28 4.52 15.17 3.32
N ALA A 29 3.60 14.52 2.60
CA ALA A 29 3.64 13.08 2.36
C ALA A 29 4.92 12.65 1.64
N ALA A 30 5.31 13.36 0.57
CA ALA A 30 6.53 13.08 -0.17
C ALA A 30 7.79 13.23 0.69
N VAL A 31 7.88 14.28 1.51
CA VAL A 31 9.00 14.50 2.44
C VAL A 31 9.03 13.41 3.51
N THR A 32 7.87 13.04 4.05
CA THR A 32 7.75 11.98 5.08
C THR A 32 8.16 10.63 4.51
N SER A 33 7.69 10.30 3.30
CA SER A 33 8.05 9.09 2.57
C SER A 33 9.55 9.02 2.29
N LEU A 34 10.14 10.12 1.79
CA LEU A 34 11.57 10.22 1.56
C LEU A 34 12.37 10.06 2.86
N GLY A 35 11.94 10.72 3.94
CA GLY A 35 12.56 10.58 5.26
C GLY A 35 12.49 9.15 5.79
N GLY A 36 11.33 8.48 5.63
CA GLY A 36 11.15 7.08 6.02
C GLY A 36 12.05 6.14 5.21
N LEU A 37 12.15 6.35 3.90
CA LEU A 37 13.02 5.57 3.03
C LEU A 37 14.50 5.78 3.36
N VAL A 38 14.94 7.03 3.52
CA VAL A 38 16.31 7.34 3.95
C VAL A 38 16.61 6.70 5.31
N GLY A 39 15.69 6.80 6.26
CA GLY A 39 15.81 6.16 7.57
C GLY A 39 15.93 4.63 7.47
N SER A 40 15.15 4.01 6.60
CA SER A 40 15.16 2.56 6.40
C SER A 40 16.44 2.07 5.71
N VAL A 41 16.89 2.78 4.66
CA VAL A 41 18.17 2.51 3.99
C VAL A 41 19.34 2.74 4.94
N PHE A 42 19.30 3.80 5.75
CA PHE A 42 20.31 4.07 6.77
C PHE A 42 20.34 2.97 7.83
N GLY A 43 19.17 2.51 8.29
CA GLY A 43 19.06 1.38 9.20
C GLY A 43 19.72 0.13 8.62
N LEU A 44 19.40 -0.21 7.36
CA LEU A 44 20.03 -1.34 6.65
C LEU A 44 21.55 -1.16 6.53
N PHE A 45 22.00 0.05 6.21
CA PHE A 45 23.42 0.39 6.08
C PHE A 45 24.19 0.17 7.38
N LEU A 46 23.60 0.49 8.54
CA LEU A 46 24.24 0.27 9.84
C LEU A 46 24.52 -1.21 10.13
N PHE A 47 23.64 -2.12 9.71
CA PHE A 47 23.87 -3.56 9.84
C PHE A 47 25.06 -4.01 9.00
N TYR A 48 25.03 -3.72 7.69
CA TYR A 48 26.08 -4.16 6.76
C TYR A 48 27.44 -3.49 7.01
N ARG A 49 27.47 -2.27 7.56
CA ARG A 49 28.73 -1.58 7.89
C ARG A 49 29.53 -2.29 8.99
N THR A 50 28.86 -2.97 9.91
CA THR A 50 29.50 -3.61 11.08
C THR A 50 30.07 -4.99 10.73
N GLY A 51 30.07 -5.37 9.45
CA GLY A 51 30.47 -6.71 8.99
C GLY A 51 29.41 -7.79 9.28
N TYR A 52 28.22 -7.38 9.75
CA TYR A 52 27.08 -8.26 9.90
C TYR A 52 26.36 -8.33 8.55
N GLU A 53 26.58 -9.43 7.83
CA GLU A 53 25.79 -9.78 6.67
C GLU A 53 24.66 -10.71 7.12
N PHE A 54 23.43 -10.42 6.69
CA PHE A 54 22.36 -11.40 6.85
C PHE A 54 22.73 -12.65 6.06
N GLU A 55 22.64 -13.81 6.70
CA GLU A 55 23.15 -15.07 6.13
C GLU A 55 22.49 -15.36 4.76
N GLY A 56 23.29 -15.32 3.70
CA GLY A 56 22.84 -15.53 2.32
C GLY A 56 22.28 -14.30 1.60
N TRP A 57 22.32 -13.11 2.20
CA TRP A 57 21.79 -11.87 1.61
C TRP A 57 22.87 -10.83 1.37
N SER A 58 23.12 -10.49 0.10
CA SER A 58 23.97 -9.34 -0.24
C SER A 58 23.26 -8.01 0.04
N TRP A 59 24.02 -6.92 0.10
CA TRP A 59 23.50 -5.57 0.24
C TRP A 59 22.36 -5.27 -0.75
N GLU A 60 22.57 -5.60 -2.02
CA GLU A 60 21.61 -5.35 -3.09
C GLU A 60 20.35 -6.19 -2.94
N GLN A 61 20.47 -7.44 -2.49
CA GLN A 61 19.32 -8.32 -2.26
C GLN A 61 18.47 -7.81 -1.09
N ALA A 62 19.10 -7.34 -0.01
CA ALA A 62 18.40 -6.73 1.10
C ALA A 62 17.75 -5.39 0.72
N LEU A 63 18.40 -4.59 -0.13
CA LEU A 63 17.84 -3.37 -0.69
C LEU A 63 16.60 -3.66 -1.56
N LEU A 64 16.61 -4.76 -2.31
CA LEU A 64 15.47 -5.19 -3.11
C LEU A 64 14.27 -5.56 -2.23
N VAL A 65 14.49 -6.29 -1.13
CA VAL A 65 13.45 -6.61 -0.14
C VAL A 65 12.89 -5.33 0.48
N LEU A 66 13.76 -4.37 0.84
CA LEU A 66 13.33 -3.07 1.35
C LEU A 66 12.48 -2.29 0.34
N GLY A 67 12.86 -2.32 -0.94
CA GLY A 67 12.08 -1.71 -2.01
C GLY A 67 10.70 -2.35 -2.16
N VAL A 68 10.62 -3.68 -2.09
CA VAL A 68 9.34 -4.43 -2.10
C VAL A 68 8.48 -4.05 -0.89
N PHE A 69 9.06 -4.00 0.30
CA PHE A 69 8.36 -3.57 1.51
C PHE A 69 7.78 -2.15 1.36
N THR A 70 8.60 -1.22 0.88
CA THR A 70 8.19 0.18 0.65
C THR A 70 7.06 0.27 -0.37
N LEU A 71 7.12 -0.52 -1.45
CA LEU A 71 6.06 -0.61 -2.45
C LEU A 71 4.75 -1.12 -1.85
N LEU A 72 4.79 -2.20 -1.06
CA LEU A 72 3.61 -2.74 -0.37
C LEU A 72 3.04 -1.76 0.66
N GLN A 73 3.90 -1.02 1.36
CA GLN A 73 3.49 0.04 2.27
C GLN A 73 2.78 1.17 1.53
N GLY A 74 3.32 1.62 0.40
CA GLY A 74 2.69 2.64 -0.44
C GLY A 74 1.35 2.20 -1.02
N PHE A 75 1.24 0.95 -1.49
CA PHE A 75 -0.02 0.36 -1.91
C PHE A 75 -1.05 0.36 -0.76
N SER A 76 -0.61 -0.04 0.43
CA SER A 76 -1.44 -0.07 1.62
C SER A 76 -1.93 1.33 2.00
N ALA A 77 -1.06 2.34 1.99
CA ALA A 77 -1.41 3.72 2.28
C ALA A 77 -2.35 4.34 1.23
N THR A 78 -2.24 3.90 -0.03
CA THR A 78 -3.04 4.40 -1.15
C THR A 78 -4.46 3.83 -1.12
N VAL A 79 -4.59 2.53 -0.88
CA VAL A 79 -5.85 1.79 -1.06
C VAL A 79 -6.35 1.17 0.24
N LEU A 80 -5.52 0.46 1.01
CA LEU A 80 -6.00 -0.33 2.14
C LEU A 80 -6.36 0.53 3.37
N ILE A 81 -5.41 1.34 3.85
CA ILE A 81 -5.56 2.21 5.01
C ILE A 81 -6.82 3.09 4.96
N PRO A 82 -7.06 3.90 3.90
CA PRO A 82 -8.19 4.83 3.89
C PRO A 82 -9.56 4.14 3.81
N ASN A 83 -9.60 2.87 3.40
CA ASN A 83 -10.81 2.10 3.22
C ASN A 83 -11.08 1.17 4.41
N LEU A 84 -10.12 0.32 4.76
CA LEU A 84 -10.29 -0.72 5.78
C LEU A 84 -10.37 -0.14 7.19
N ASN A 85 -9.64 0.94 7.50
CA ASN A 85 -9.76 1.60 8.80
C ASN A 85 -11.15 2.25 8.99
N LYS A 86 -11.79 2.69 7.89
CA LYS A 86 -13.15 3.25 7.96
C LYS A 86 -14.20 2.23 8.33
N ILE A 87 -13.97 0.93 8.11
CA ILE A 87 -14.90 -0.13 8.51
C ILE A 87 -15.13 -0.04 10.02
N VAL A 88 -14.05 0.03 10.80
CA VAL A 88 -14.11 0.12 12.27
C VAL A 88 -14.89 1.37 12.71
N THR A 89 -14.62 2.52 12.08
CA THR A 89 -15.35 3.76 12.37
C THR A 89 -16.84 3.65 12.03
N GLN A 90 -17.18 3.01 10.90
CA GLN A 90 -18.57 2.81 10.48
C GLN A 90 -19.33 1.88 11.43
N VAL A 91 -18.66 0.85 11.95
CA VAL A 91 -19.21 -0.03 13.00
C VAL A 91 -19.46 0.75 14.28
N GLN A 92 -18.46 1.49 14.78
CA GLN A 92 -18.58 2.32 15.99
C GLN A 92 -19.71 3.36 15.90
N GLN A 93 -19.93 3.93 14.72
CA GLN A 93 -20.97 4.93 14.49
C GLN A 93 -22.32 4.33 14.11
N GLY A 94 -22.43 3.00 13.97
CA GLY A 94 -23.65 2.33 13.52
C GLY A 94 -24.04 2.66 12.08
N THR A 95 -23.14 3.22 11.26
CA THR A 95 -23.43 3.65 9.88
C THR A 95 -23.09 2.59 8.81
N LEU A 96 -22.60 1.42 9.25
CA LEU A 96 -22.28 0.31 8.35
C LEU A 96 -23.54 -0.24 7.66
N ASP A 97 -24.70 -0.17 8.33
CA ASP A 97 -26.00 -0.55 7.78
C ASP A 97 -26.34 0.18 6.46
N PHE A 98 -26.04 1.47 6.35
CA PHE A 98 -26.21 2.25 5.13
C PHE A 98 -25.35 1.76 3.97
N VAL A 99 -24.24 1.08 4.25
CA VAL A 99 -23.42 0.44 3.23
C VAL A 99 -24.05 -0.88 2.82
N LEU A 100 -24.48 -1.70 3.77
CA LEU A 100 -25.07 -3.02 3.55
C LEU A 100 -26.40 -2.96 2.78
N LEU A 101 -27.16 -1.87 2.93
CA LEU A 101 -28.43 -1.66 2.22
C LEU A 101 -28.26 -1.24 0.74
N LYS A 102 -27.04 -0.90 0.29
CA LYS A 102 -26.82 -0.49 -1.11
C LYS A 102 -26.87 -1.69 -2.05
N PRO A 103 -27.43 -1.57 -3.26
CA PRO A 103 -27.55 -2.67 -4.22
C PRO A 103 -26.24 -2.95 -4.97
N ILE A 104 -25.11 -2.97 -4.25
CA ILE A 104 -23.78 -3.32 -4.74
C ILE A 104 -23.05 -4.15 -3.68
N SER A 105 -22.05 -4.94 -4.09
CA SER A 105 -21.28 -5.74 -3.14
C SER A 105 -20.66 -4.87 -2.04
N SER A 106 -20.96 -5.18 -0.78
CA SER A 106 -20.45 -4.46 0.39
C SER A 106 -18.93 -4.51 0.47
N GLN A 107 -18.32 -5.65 0.15
CA GLN A 107 -16.85 -5.78 0.12
C GLN A 107 -16.24 -4.84 -0.94
N PHE A 108 -16.83 -4.78 -2.14
CA PHE A 108 -16.35 -3.86 -3.17
C PHE A 108 -16.48 -2.41 -2.71
N TRP A 109 -17.62 -2.03 -2.13
CA TRP A 109 -17.84 -0.67 -1.64
C TRP A 109 -16.84 -0.31 -0.54
N LEU A 110 -16.69 -1.16 0.48
CA LEU A 110 -15.82 -0.88 1.63
C LEU A 110 -14.35 -0.79 1.23
N SER A 111 -13.90 -1.58 0.25
CA SER A 111 -12.49 -1.69 -0.11
C SER A 111 -12.01 -0.72 -1.19
N THR A 112 -12.92 -0.11 -1.97
CA THR A 112 -12.54 0.73 -3.14
C THR A 112 -13.10 2.16 -3.09
N ARG A 113 -13.72 2.55 -1.97
CA ARG A 113 -14.44 3.81 -1.83
C ARG A 113 -13.54 5.04 -1.97
N VAL A 114 -12.37 5.01 -1.36
CA VAL A 114 -11.45 6.15 -1.28
C VAL A 114 -10.08 5.74 -1.78
N ILE A 115 -9.44 6.60 -2.56
CA ILE A 115 -8.02 6.48 -2.87
C ILE A 115 -7.30 7.70 -2.34
N SER A 116 -6.20 7.45 -1.65
CA SER A 116 -5.29 8.45 -1.12
C SER A 116 -4.08 8.58 -2.04
N PRO A 117 -3.86 9.71 -2.73
CA PRO A 117 -2.68 9.93 -3.58
C PRO A 117 -1.35 9.93 -2.79
N TRP A 118 -1.41 10.07 -1.47
CA TRP A 118 -0.22 10.22 -0.61
C TRP A 118 0.70 9.01 -0.68
N GLY A 119 0.14 7.80 -0.65
CA GLY A 119 0.90 6.55 -0.72
C GLY A 119 1.57 6.29 -2.08
N LEU A 120 1.20 7.03 -3.14
CA LEU A 120 1.84 6.91 -4.44
C LEU A 120 3.32 7.34 -4.40
N THR A 121 3.68 8.20 -3.46
CA THR A 121 5.08 8.61 -3.25
C THR A 121 5.94 7.43 -2.80
N ASP A 122 5.47 6.67 -1.81
CA ASP A 122 6.11 5.43 -1.35
C ASP A 122 6.18 4.38 -2.46
N VAL A 123 5.11 4.21 -3.26
CA VAL A 123 5.12 3.29 -4.41
C VAL A 123 6.20 3.68 -5.41
N ALA A 124 6.31 4.98 -5.73
CA ALA A 124 7.31 5.48 -6.65
C ALA A 124 8.73 5.26 -6.13
N PHE A 125 9.01 5.61 -4.87
CA PHE A 125 10.35 5.40 -4.31
C PHE A 125 10.69 3.91 -4.15
N GLY A 126 9.74 3.08 -3.73
CA GLY A 126 9.91 1.63 -3.66
C GLY A 126 10.25 1.05 -5.04
N ALA A 127 9.55 1.46 -6.10
CA ALA A 127 9.85 1.05 -7.47
C ALA A 127 11.24 1.50 -7.93
N VAL A 128 11.67 2.72 -7.60
CA VAL A 128 13.02 3.23 -7.89
C VAL A 128 14.09 2.38 -7.20
N VAL A 129 13.90 2.05 -5.91
CA VAL A 129 14.82 1.21 -5.15
C VAL A 129 14.90 -0.20 -5.73
N ILE A 130 13.75 -0.80 -6.07
CA ILE A 130 13.69 -2.12 -6.72
C ILE A 130 14.45 -2.10 -8.05
N GLY A 131 14.23 -1.10 -8.90
CA GLY A 131 14.93 -0.97 -10.17
C GLY A 131 16.44 -0.76 -10.00
N TYR A 132 16.85 0.07 -9.03
CA TYR A 132 18.26 0.28 -8.72
C TYR A 132 18.93 -1.01 -8.22
N ALA A 133 18.33 -1.70 -7.25
CA ALA A 133 18.84 -2.98 -6.74
C ALA A 133 18.90 -4.05 -7.83
N GLY A 134 17.84 -4.16 -8.63
CA GLY A 134 17.75 -5.16 -9.68
C GLY A 134 18.74 -4.94 -10.82
N THR A 135 19.02 -3.70 -11.21
CA THR A 135 20.08 -3.41 -12.20
C THR A 135 21.47 -3.77 -11.69
N ARG A 136 21.74 -3.57 -10.39
CA ARG A 136 23.01 -3.98 -9.76
C ARG A 136 23.17 -5.49 -9.65
N LEU A 137 22.07 -6.21 -9.44
CA LEU A 137 22.02 -7.68 -9.41
C LEU A 137 21.98 -8.31 -10.82
N GLY A 138 21.83 -7.51 -11.88
CA GLY A 138 21.72 -8.01 -13.25
C GLY A 138 20.41 -8.75 -13.54
N LEU A 139 19.32 -8.42 -12.81
CA LEU A 139 18.01 -9.05 -12.99
C LEU A 139 17.42 -8.70 -14.37
N GLY A 140 16.96 -9.74 -15.08
CA GLY A 140 16.25 -9.60 -16.34
C GLY A 140 14.76 -9.33 -16.15
N LEU A 141 14.07 -8.99 -17.24
CA LEU A 141 12.60 -8.83 -17.24
C LEU A 141 11.87 -10.10 -16.78
N GLY A 142 12.42 -11.28 -17.04
CA GLY A 142 11.88 -12.56 -16.58
C GLY A 142 11.82 -12.67 -15.06
N ASP A 143 12.83 -12.17 -14.34
CA ASP A 143 12.88 -12.23 -12.89
C ASP A 143 11.81 -11.36 -12.24
N TYR A 144 11.56 -10.17 -12.81
CA TYR A 144 10.46 -9.31 -12.37
C TYR A 144 9.09 -9.96 -12.61
N LEU A 145 8.92 -10.68 -13.73
CA LEU A 145 7.68 -11.42 -14.00
C LEU A 145 7.48 -12.57 -12.99
N LEU A 146 8.56 -13.28 -12.62
CA LEU A 146 8.53 -14.32 -11.60
C LEU A 146 8.26 -13.76 -10.19
N ALA A 147 8.62 -12.51 -9.92
CA ALA A 147 8.31 -11.83 -8.66
C ALA A 147 6.83 -11.39 -8.56
N LEU A 148 6.09 -11.27 -9.66
CA LEU A 148 4.70 -10.82 -9.61
C LEU A 148 3.75 -11.76 -8.85
N PRO A 149 3.74 -13.10 -9.08
CA PRO A 149 2.87 -14.00 -8.33
C PRO A 149 3.02 -13.91 -6.80
N PRO A 150 4.23 -14.00 -6.19
CA PRO A 150 4.35 -13.88 -4.73
C PRO A 150 3.95 -12.48 -4.23
N LEU A 151 4.21 -11.41 -4.99
CA LEU A 151 3.74 -10.07 -4.65
C LEU A 151 2.21 -9.97 -4.65
N LEU A 152 1.55 -10.60 -5.63
CA LEU A 152 0.08 -10.65 -5.69
C LEU A 152 -0.49 -11.45 -4.52
N PHE A 153 0.10 -12.59 -4.17
CA PHE A 153 -0.32 -13.36 -2.99
C PHE A 153 -0.06 -12.60 -1.68
N GLY A 154 1.06 -11.89 -1.58
CA GLY A 154 1.38 -11.05 -0.41
C GLY A 154 0.42 -9.88 -0.23
N THR A 155 0.08 -9.17 -1.32
CA THR A 155 -0.93 -8.10 -1.28
C THR A 155 -2.33 -8.63 -0.96
N ALA A 156 -2.70 -9.79 -1.53
CA ALA A 156 -3.98 -10.43 -1.25
C ALA A 156 -4.08 -10.91 0.20
N SER A 157 -3.01 -11.47 0.76
CA SER A 157 -2.98 -11.90 2.17
C SER A 157 -3.07 -10.70 3.11
N LEU A 158 -2.32 -9.62 2.83
CA LEU A 158 -2.37 -8.38 3.59
C LEU A 158 -3.77 -7.76 3.60
N TYR A 159 -4.42 -7.68 2.44
CA TYR A 159 -5.81 -7.26 2.31
C TYR A 159 -6.75 -8.14 3.14
N SER A 160 -6.63 -9.45 3.00
CA SER A 160 -7.54 -10.42 3.64
C SER A 160 -7.44 -10.35 5.16
N LEU A 161 -6.23 -10.31 5.70
CA LEU A 161 -6.00 -10.19 7.15
C LEU A 161 -6.62 -8.91 7.71
N TRP A 162 -6.38 -7.77 7.05
CA TRP A 162 -6.88 -6.50 7.53
C TRP A 162 -8.41 -6.38 7.40
N PHE A 163 -8.98 -6.90 6.31
CA PHE A 163 -10.43 -6.93 6.14
C PHE A 163 -11.10 -7.80 7.22
N MET A 164 -10.54 -8.99 7.54
CA MET A 164 -11.03 -9.84 8.62
C MET A 164 -10.99 -9.11 9.97
N LEU A 165 -9.91 -8.40 10.27
CA LEU A 165 -9.81 -7.59 11.49
C LEU A 165 -10.89 -6.50 11.53
N GLY A 166 -11.09 -5.78 10.43
CA GLY A 166 -12.12 -4.76 10.30
C GLY A 166 -13.53 -5.33 10.49
N ALA A 167 -13.84 -6.47 9.87
CA ALA A 167 -15.15 -7.12 10.00
C ALA A 167 -15.40 -7.66 11.42
N THR A 168 -14.37 -8.16 12.09
CA THR A 168 -14.50 -8.69 13.46
C THR A 168 -14.81 -7.59 14.48
N SER A 169 -14.54 -6.31 14.16
CA SER A 169 -14.90 -5.18 15.02
C SER A 169 -16.39 -5.12 15.37
N ILE A 170 -17.27 -5.69 14.55
CA ILE A 170 -18.72 -5.79 14.79
C ILE A 170 -19.04 -6.52 16.11
N TRP A 171 -18.19 -7.47 16.53
CA TRP A 171 -18.41 -8.27 17.73
C TRP A 171 -17.79 -7.67 19.00
N PHE A 172 -16.79 -6.81 18.83
CA PHE A 172 -15.96 -6.31 19.94
C PHE A 172 -16.29 -4.86 20.33
N VAL A 173 -16.98 -4.12 19.47
CA VAL A 173 -17.44 -2.75 19.68
C VAL A 173 -18.93 -2.77 19.97
#